data_AF-A0A833WE15-F1
#
_entry.id   AF-A0A833WE15-F1
#
_cell.length_a   1.000
_cell.length_b   1.000
_cell.length_c   1.000
_cell.angle_alpha   90.00
_cell.angle_beta   90.00
_cell.angle_gamma   90.00
#
_symmetry.space_group_name_H-M   'P 1'
#
loop_
_entity.id
_entity.type
_entity.pdbx_description
1 polymer ?
#
loop_
_entity_poly.entity_id
_entity_poly.type
_entity_poly.pdbx_seq_one_letter_code
_entity_poly.pdbx_strand_id
1 'polypeptide(L)'
;MSVLSVQYIVEIDDNEGPVTKSIRLTAALILRNLVIYSTHGRRHLRAYEPHLAGVALSNVESSRTIAQVLYDMNDQSSSNHR
;
A
#
# COMPACT_ATOMS: atom_id res chain seq x y z
N MET A 1 -20.36 34.43 -4.36
CA MET A 1 -20.07 33.15 -3.68
C MET A 1 -19.17 32.37 -4.60
N SER A 2 -17.88 32.52 -4.32
CA SER A 2 -16.81 32.42 -5.29
C SER A 2 -16.28 30.99 -5.35
N VAL A 3 -15.80 30.60 -6.52
CA VAL A 3 -14.98 29.43 -6.90
C VAL A 3 -13.95 28.92 -5.87
N LEU A 4 -13.71 29.64 -4.78
CA LEU A 4 -12.84 29.29 -3.66
C LEU A 4 -13.32 28.05 -2.88
N SER A 5 -14.63 27.76 -2.84
CA SER A 5 -15.15 26.58 -2.14
C SER A 5 -14.91 25.27 -2.89
N VAL A 6 -14.77 25.29 -4.22
CA VAL A 6 -14.52 24.07 -5.02
C VAL A 6 -13.06 23.64 -4.92
N GLN A 7 -12.13 24.60 -4.86
CA GLN A 7 -10.70 24.30 -4.68
C GLN A 7 -10.42 23.69 -3.30
N TYR A 8 -11.16 24.10 -2.27
CA TYR A 8 -10.99 23.58 -0.91
C TYR A 8 -11.40 22.10 -0.77
N ILE A 9 -12.32 21.62 -1.62
CA ILE A 9 -12.78 20.21 -1.57
C ILE A 9 -11.74 19.26 -2.18
N VAL A 10 -10.91 19.74 -3.13
CA VAL A 10 -9.86 18.92 -3.76
C VAL A 10 -8.65 18.71 -2.82
N GLU A 11 -8.38 19.66 -1.92
CA GLU A 11 -7.23 19.61 -1.00
C GLU A 11 -7.41 18.62 0.17
N ILE A 12 -8.64 18.23 0.51
CA ILE A 12 -8.88 17.35 1.68
C ILE A 12 -8.51 15.89 1.39
N ASP A 13 -8.45 15.49 0.11
CA ASP A 13 -7.96 14.16 -0.30
C ASP A 13 -6.42 14.12 -0.40
N ASP A 14 -5.78 15.28 -0.48
CA ASP A 14 -4.34 15.49 -0.66
C ASP A 14 -3.62 15.83 0.67
N ASN A 15 -3.97 15.15 1.77
CA ASN A 15 -3.26 15.28 3.05
C ASN A 15 -1.76 14.94 2.96
N GLU A 16 -1.30 14.32 1.87
CA GLU A 16 0.09 13.99 1.61
C GLU A 16 0.67 14.82 0.46
N GLY A 17 1.68 15.64 0.77
CA GLY A 17 2.48 16.31 -0.24
C GLY A 17 3.22 15.33 -1.18
N PRO A 18 3.69 15.80 -2.36
CA PRO A 18 4.27 14.96 -3.41
C PRO A 18 5.47 14.11 -2.96
N VAL A 19 6.26 14.62 -2.00
CA VAL A 19 7.41 13.89 -1.44
C VAL A 19 6.94 12.71 -0.59
N THR A 20 5.94 12.91 0.28
CA THR A 20 5.36 11.87 1.14
C THR A 20 4.75 10.74 0.30
N LYS A 21 4.01 11.11 -0.73
CA LYS A 21 3.46 10.21 -1.75
C LYS A 21 4.53 9.31 -2.38
N SER A 22 5.62 9.90 -2.86
CA SER A 22 6.76 9.16 -3.45
C SER A 22 7.45 8.21 -2.47
N ILE A 23 7.62 8.61 -1.20
CA ILE A 23 8.18 7.77 -0.14
C ILE A 23 7.27 6.57 0.10
N ARG A 24 5.96 6.82 0.24
CA ARG A 24 4.96 5.77 0.49
C ARG A 24 4.91 4.76 -0.66
N LEU A 25 4.90 5.23 -1.90
CA LEU A 25 4.92 4.36 -3.08
C LEU A 25 6.21 3.53 -3.13
N THR A 26 7.35 4.15 -2.90
CA THR A 26 8.65 3.45 -2.87
C THR A 26 8.67 2.37 -1.78
N ALA A 27 8.18 2.68 -0.58
CA ALA A 27 8.05 1.71 0.50
C ALA A 27 7.15 0.53 0.08
N ALA A 28 5.99 0.79 -0.52
CA ALA A 28 5.08 -0.25 -0.99
C ALA A 28 5.72 -1.17 -2.05
N LEU A 29 6.52 -0.60 -2.96
CA LEU A 29 7.26 -1.37 -3.96
C LEU A 29 8.37 -2.23 -3.33
N ILE A 30 9.08 -1.70 -2.33
CA ILE A 30 10.06 -2.49 -1.56
C ILE A 30 9.37 -3.65 -0.84
N LEU A 31 8.23 -3.41 -0.19
CA LEU A 31 7.45 -4.47 0.46
C LEU A 31 7.04 -5.57 -0.53
N ARG A 32 6.63 -5.20 -1.74
CA ARG A 32 6.29 -6.17 -2.79
C ARG A 32 7.50 -6.98 -3.24
N ASN A 33 8.65 -6.34 -3.43
CA ASN A 33 9.90 -7.05 -3.72
C ASN A 33 10.25 -8.04 -2.61
N LEU A 34 10.09 -7.66 -1.33
CA LEU A 34 10.32 -8.57 -0.21
C LEU A 34 9.38 -9.77 -0.23
N VAL A 35 8.09 -9.56 -0.51
CA VAL A 35 7.11 -10.66 -0.61
C VAL A 35 7.44 -11.63 -1.75
N ILE A 36 7.85 -11.12 -2.91
CA ILE A 36 8.17 -11.92 -4.09
C ILE A 36 9.48 -12.69 -3.91
N TYR A 37 10.55 -12.00 -3.47
CA TYR A 37 11.91 -12.53 -3.54
C TYR A 37 12.47 -13.06 -2.21
N SER A 38 11.81 -12.80 -1.07
CA SER A 38 12.30 -13.23 0.26
C SER A 38 11.25 -13.99 1.05
N THR A 39 11.47 -15.30 1.22
CA THR A 39 10.62 -16.16 2.06
C THR A 39 10.59 -15.68 3.52
N HIS A 40 11.74 -15.26 4.05
CA HIS A 40 11.85 -14.68 5.39
C HIS A 40 11.12 -13.34 5.48
N GLY A 41 11.33 -12.44 4.52
CA GLY A 41 10.65 -11.14 4.46
C GLY A 41 9.13 -11.30 4.41
N ARG A 42 8.64 -12.22 3.58
CA ARG A 42 7.23 -12.59 3.49
C ARG A 42 6.65 -13.09 4.82
N ARG A 43 7.34 -14.01 5.50
CA ARG A 43 6.90 -14.53 6.82
C ARG A 43 6.84 -13.42 7.86
N HIS A 44 7.81 -12.51 7.89
CA HIS A 44 7.78 -11.36 8.79
C HIS A 44 6.63 -10.40 8.46
N LEU A 45 6.33 -10.18 7.18
CA LEU A 45 5.26 -9.28 6.75
C LEU A 45 3.85 -9.76 7.12
N ARG A 46 3.64 -11.07 7.30
CA ARG A 46 2.36 -11.63 7.74
C ARG A 46 1.87 -11.05 9.07
N ALA A 47 2.78 -10.73 10.00
CA ALA A 47 2.40 -10.11 11.27
C ALA A 47 1.80 -8.70 11.10
N TYR A 48 2.08 -8.03 9.98
CA TYR A 48 1.60 -6.69 9.66
C TYR A 48 0.41 -6.68 8.71
N GLU A 49 -0.11 -7.85 8.33
CA GLU A 49 -1.24 -8.01 7.41
C GLU A 49 -2.45 -7.13 7.78
N PRO A 50 -2.90 -7.01 9.06
CA PRO A 50 -4.03 -6.16 9.41
C PRO A 50 -3.81 -4.68 9.10
N HIS A 51 -2.59 -4.18 9.31
CA HIS A 51 -2.26 -2.79 9.00
C HIS A 51 -2.19 -2.56 7.49
N LEU A 52 -1.55 -3.47 6.76
CA LEU A 52 -1.48 -3.42 5.31
C LEU A 52 -2.86 -3.49 4.66
N ALA A 53 -3.78 -4.30 5.20
CA ALA A 53 -5.18 -4.33 4.77
C ALA A 53 -5.87 -2.98 4.97
N GLY A 54 -5.65 -2.33 6.13
CA GLY A 54 -6.12 -0.96 6.36
C GLY A 54 -5.60 0.04 5.32
N VAL A 55 -4.32 -0.05 4.95
CA VAL A 55 -3.73 0.81 3.90
C VAL A 55 -4.29 0.49 2.52
N ALA A 56 -4.47 -0.79 2.18
CA ALA A 56 -5.04 -1.21 0.90
C ALA A 56 -6.48 -0.72 0.67
N LEU A 57 -7.24 -0.57 1.76
CA LEU A 57 -8.62 -0.05 1.74
C LEU A 57 -8.71 1.48 1.82
N SER A 58 -7.59 2.17 2.04
CA SER A 58 -7.53 3.63 2.11
C SER A 58 -7.37 4.29 0.74
N ASN A 59 -7.63 5.59 0.66
CA ASN A 59 -7.52 6.35 -0.59
C ASN A 59 -6.08 6.86 -0.89
N VAL A 60 -5.06 6.32 -0.22
CA VAL A 60 -3.67 6.75 -0.45
C VAL A 60 -3.12 6.19 -1.77
N GLU A 61 -2.16 6.88 -2.38
CA GLU A 61 -1.59 6.52 -3.69
C GLU A 61 -1.06 5.07 -3.75
N SER A 62 -0.47 4.58 -2.66
CA SER A 62 0.11 3.23 -2.61
C SER A 62 -0.91 2.11 -2.39
N SER A 63 -2.19 2.42 -2.17
CA SER A 63 -3.24 1.45 -1.81
C SER A 63 -3.27 0.25 -2.76
N ARG A 64 -3.24 0.51 -4.07
CA ARG A 64 -3.18 -0.52 -5.11
C ARG A 64 -1.96 -1.44 -4.97
N THR A 65 -0.77 -0.87 -4.74
CA THR A 65 0.46 -1.67 -4.58
C THR A 65 0.38 -2.53 -3.33
N ILE A 66 -0.17 -2.01 -2.22
CA ILE A 66 -0.35 -2.80 -0.99
C ILE A 66 -1.38 -3.92 -1.19
N ALA A 67 -2.45 -3.71 -1.95
CA ALA A 67 -3.37 -4.79 -2.31
C ALA A 67 -2.66 -5.92 -3.07
N GLN A 68 -1.74 -5.59 -3.98
CA GLN A 68 -0.89 -6.59 -4.65
C GLN A 68 0.05 -7.30 -3.68
N VAL A 69 0.66 -6.59 -2.72
CA VAL A 69 1.49 -7.18 -1.66
C VAL A 69 0.70 -8.23 -0.88
N LEU A 70 -0.54 -7.91 -0.47
CA LEU A 70 -1.41 -8.83 0.26
C LEU A 70 -1.79 -10.06 -0.58
N TYR A 71 -2.13 -9.85 -1.85
CA TYR A 71 -2.41 -10.95 -2.78
C TYR A 71 -1.21 -11.88 -2.94
N ASP A 72 -0.03 -11.34 -3.30
CA ASP A 72 1.19 -12.11 -3.55
C ASP A 72 1.62 -12.88 -2.28
N MET A 73 1.41 -12.28 -1.10
CA MET A 73 1.72 -12.90 0.19
C MET A 73 0.83 -14.11 0.51
N ASN A 74 -0.42 -14.09 0.01
CA ASN A 74 -1.38 -15.17 0.21
C ASN A 74 -1.27 -16.25 -0.89
N ASP A 75 -1.09 -15.87 -2.14
CA ASP A 75 -0.92 -16.80 -3.27
C ASP A 75 0.32 -17.69 -3.08
N GLN A 76 1.45 -17.09 -2.69
CA GLN A 76 2.70 -17.81 -2.43
C GLN A 76 2.71 -18.64 -1.14
N SER A 77 1.67 -18.53 -0.30
CA SER A 77 1.49 -19.47 0.81
C SER A 77 0.83 -20.76 0.36
N SER A 78 -0.03 -20.68 -0.66
CA SER A 78 -0.72 -21.83 -1.24
C SER A 78 0.20 -22.67 -2.14
N SER A 79 1.20 -22.04 -2.77
CA SER A 79 2.18 -22.74 -3.63
C SER A 79 3.14 -23.66 -2.87
N ASN A 80 3.30 -23.49 -1.56
CA ASN A 80 4.21 -24.30 -0.74
C ASN A 80 3.58 -25.62 -0.23
N HIS A 81 2.39 -25.97 -0.73
CA HIS A 81 1.62 -27.19 -0.44
C HIS A 81 1.36 -28.07 -1.68
N ARG A 82 2.04 -27.79 -2.80
CA ARG A 82 1.99 -28.60 -4.03
C ARG A 82 3.37 -29.11 -4.39
#